data_AF-A0A3A9GPG2-F1
#
_entry.id   AF-A0A3A9GPG2-F1
#
_cell.length_a   1.000
_cell.length_b   1.000
_cell.length_c   1.000
_cell.angle_alpha   90.00
_cell.angle_beta   90.00
_cell.angle_gamma   90.00
#
_symmetry.space_group_name_H-M   'P 1'
#
loop_
_entity.id
_entity.type
_entity.pdbx_description
1 polymer ?
#
loop_
_entity_poly.entity_id
_entity_poly.type
_entity_poly.pdbx_seq_one_letter_code
_entity_poly.pdbx_strand_id
1 'polypeptide(L)'
;MWIDNDDRIMEILDYIEKPSKECFPVTCPICGKREGHLYFHRYMQGNARGGMWTWCSACRHSAHATYRVPKFWENLKDINFAKLASHPDYLEEKKNCIDEWNNKLIFKR
;
A
#
# COMPACT_ATOMS: atom_id res chain seq x y z
N MET A 1 14.65 6.23 9.30
CA MET A 1 14.44 4.89 9.87
C MET A 1 12.94 4.67 9.97
N TRP A 2 12.43 3.54 9.49
CA TRP A 2 11.00 3.20 9.54
C TRP A 2 10.63 2.63 10.92
N ILE A 3 9.40 2.88 11.36
CA ILE A 3 8.82 2.38 12.60
C ILE A 3 7.80 1.31 12.24
N ASP A 4 8.04 0.07 12.62
CA ASP A 4 7.26 -1.11 12.19
C ASP A 4 6.64 -1.90 13.35
N ASN A 5 6.55 -1.28 14.53
CA ASN A 5 5.98 -1.87 15.73
C ASN A 5 4.60 -1.27 16.12
N ASP A 6 4.04 -0.37 15.31
CA ASP A 6 2.72 0.22 15.52
C ASP A 6 1.74 -0.24 14.45
N ASP A 7 0.94 -1.23 14.81
CA ASP A 7 0.00 -1.91 13.91
C ASP A 7 -1.13 -1.02 13.41
N ARG A 8 -1.36 0.15 14.02
CA ARG A 8 -2.40 1.10 13.57
C ARG A 8 -2.20 1.54 12.12
N ILE A 9 -0.96 1.50 11.60
CA ILE A 9 -0.70 1.81 10.19
C ILE A 9 -1.41 0.85 9.22
N MET A 10 -1.79 -0.35 9.66
CA MET A 10 -2.55 -1.31 8.87
C MET A 10 -4.02 -0.92 8.68
N GLU A 11 -4.56 0.01 9.48
CA GLU A 11 -5.92 0.54 9.28
C GLU A 11 -6.11 1.22 7.91
N ILE A 12 -5.01 1.56 7.22
CA ILE A 12 -5.04 2.03 5.82
C ILE A 12 -5.71 1.00 4.88
N LEU A 13 -5.72 -0.29 5.21
CA LEU A 13 -6.37 -1.33 4.41
C LEU A 13 -7.89 -1.15 4.32
N ASP A 14 -8.53 -0.57 5.33
CA ASP A 14 -9.97 -0.34 5.36
C ASP A 14 -10.46 0.51 4.18
N TYR A 15 -9.60 1.39 3.66
CA TYR A 15 -9.89 2.24 2.50
C TYR A 15 -10.05 1.47 1.19
N ILE A 16 -9.56 0.22 1.13
CA ILE A 16 -9.78 -0.68 -0.02
C ILE A 16 -11.06 -1.49 0.14
N GLU A 17 -11.40 -1.87 1.37
CA GLU A 17 -12.54 -2.74 1.65
C GLU A 17 -13.87 -1.98 1.64
N LYS A 18 -13.86 -0.74 2.17
CA LYS A 18 -15.03 0.12 2.25
C LYS A 18 -15.09 1.05 1.05
N PRO A 19 -16.27 1.25 0.42
CA PRO A 19 -16.44 2.25 -0.63
C PRO A 19 -16.30 3.66 -0.01
N SER A 20 -15.05 4.12 0.11
CA SER A 20 -14.72 5.47 0.52
C SER A 20 -14.51 6.34 -0.73
N LYS A 21 -14.82 7.64 -0.64
CA LYS A 21 -14.49 8.61 -1.70
C LYS A 21 -13.04 9.10 -1.59
N GLU A 22 -12.25 8.55 -0.68
CA GLU A 22 -10.88 9.01 -0.47
C GLU A 22 -9.94 8.41 -1.51
N CYS A 23 -9.15 9.28 -2.13
CA CYS A 23 -8.07 8.89 -3.01
C CYS A 23 -6.77 8.82 -2.20
N PHE A 24 -5.93 7.85 -2.51
CA PHE A 24 -4.54 7.81 -2.08
C PHE A 24 -3.77 9.05 -2.57
N PRO A 25 -2.88 9.64 -1.74
CA PRO A 25 -2.60 9.25 -0.36
C PRO A 25 -3.77 9.55 0.59
N VAL A 26 -4.03 8.60 1.49
CA VAL A 26 -5.09 8.69 2.49
C VAL A 26 -4.58 9.36 3.77
N THR A 27 -5.50 9.65 4.69
CA THR A 27 -5.14 10.14 6.02
C THR A 27 -4.46 9.03 6.82
N CYS A 28 -3.27 9.30 7.34
CA CYS A 28 -2.56 8.36 8.19
C CYS A 28 -3.27 8.21 9.54
N PRO A 29 -3.60 6.98 9.97
CA PRO A 29 -4.30 6.72 11.24
C PRO A 29 -3.46 7.06 12.49
N ILE A 30 -2.13 7.15 12.35
CA ILE A 30 -1.21 7.42 13.47
C ILE A 30 -1.00 8.92 13.66
N CYS A 31 -0.70 9.66 12.59
CA CYS A 31 -0.31 11.07 12.69
C CYS A 31 -1.30 12.07 12.10
N GLY A 32 -2.39 11.60 11.47
CA GLY A 32 -3.44 12.44 10.89
C GLY A 32 -3.03 13.20 9.62
N LYS A 33 -1.81 13.03 9.11
CA LYS A 33 -1.36 13.66 7.86
C LYS A 33 -1.81 12.84 6.64
N ARG A 34 -2.12 13.52 5.54
CA ARG A 34 -2.54 12.89 4.28
C ARG A 34 -1.35 12.39 3.45
N GLU A 35 -0.64 11.43 4.04
CA GLU A 35 0.60 10.85 3.55
C GLU A 35 0.58 9.33 3.82
N GLY A 36 -0.61 8.71 3.81
CA GLY A 36 -0.79 7.26 3.99
C GLY A 36 -0.88 6.55 2.64
N HIS A 37 -0.08 5.51 2.48
CA HIS A 37 0.10 4.79 1.23
C HIS A 37 -0.11 3.30 1.42
N LEU A 38 -0.41 2.61 0.32
CA LEU A 38 -0.65 1.18 0.28
C LEU A 38 -0.08 0.62 -1.01
N TYR A 39 0.45 -0.59 -0.97
CA TYR A 39 0.77 -1.34 -2.17
C TYR A 39 0.55 -2.83 -1.92
N PHE A 40 -0.04 -3.52 -2.90
CA PHE A 40 0.01 -4.97 -2.95
C PHE A 40 0.83 -5.44 -4.13
N HIS A 41 1.55 -6.54 -3.91
CA HIS A 41 2.25 -7.25 -4.97
C HIS A 41 1.83 -8.71 -4.98
N ARG A 42 1.12 -9.13 -6.02
CA ARG A 42 0.78 -10.53 -6.27
C ARG A 42 2.02 -11.27 -6.80
N TYR A 43 2.45 -12.34 -6.12
CA TYR A 43 3.69 -13.06 -6.50
C TYR A 43 3.55 -13.83 -7.80
N MET A 44 2.34 -14.35 -8.09
CA MET A 44 2.06 -15.11 -9.30
C MET A 44 0.66 -14.76 -9.79
N GLN A 45 0.52 -14.50 -11.10
CA GLN A 45 -0.80 -14.27 -11.70
C GLN A 45 -1.73 -15.47 -11.45
N GLY A 46 -3.00 -15.19 -11.15
CA GLY A 46 -4.00 -16.20 -10.82
C GLY A 46 -3.96 -16.70 -9.36
N ASN A 47 -2.90 -16.43 -8.60
CA ASN A 47 -2.84 -16.77 -7.17
C ASN A 47 -3.30 -15.58 -6.31
N ALA A 48 -4.03 -15.85 -5.24
CA ALA A 48 -4.44 -14.81 -4.28
C ALA A 48 -3.29 -14.37 -3.34
N ARG A 49 -2.18 -15.11 -3.26
CA ARG A 49 -1.07 -14.81 -2.35
C ARG A 49 -0.15 -13.72 -2.90
N GLY A 50 0.24 -12.79 -2.02
CA GLY A 50 1.18 -11.72 -2.33
C GLY A 50 1.72 -11.05 -1.07
N GLY A 51 2.43 -9.93 -1.26
CA GLY A 51 2.85 -9.03 -0.20
C GLY A 51 1.94 -7.81 -0.11
N MET A 52 1.85 -7.24 1.08
CA MET A 52 1.17 -5.99 1.39
C MET A 52 2.13 -5.05 2.11
N TRP A 53 2.09 -3.78 1.73
CA TRP A 53 2.78 -2.70 2.40
C TRP A 53 1.78 -1.59 2.70
N THR A 54 1.71 -1.16 3.95
CA THR A 54 1.14 0.14 4.31
C THR A 54 2.23 1.00 4.91
N TRP A 55 2.25 2.30 4.60
CA TRP A 55 3.22 3.19 5.19
C TRP A 55 2.77 4.63 5.21
N CYS A 56 3.45 5.45 6.01
CA CYS A 56 3.26 6.89 6.02
C CYS A 56 4.56 7.64 5.75
N SER A 57 4.56 8.48 4.72
CA SER A 57 5.74 9.30 4.38
C SER A 57 6.10 10.29 5.50
N ALA A 58 5.10 10.78 6.24
CA ALA A 58 5.30 11.86 7.21
C ALA A 58 5.74 11.40 8.60
N CYS A 59 5.16 10.32 9.13
CA CYS A 59 5.53 9.78 10.45
C CYS A 59 6.42 8.54 10.37
N ARG A 60 6.73 8.06 9.15
CA ARG A 60 7.63 6.93 8.89
C ARG A 60 7.21 5.63 9.57
N HIS A 61 5.94 5.48 9.91
CA HIS A 61 5.39 4.19 10.30
C HIS A 61 5.13 3.35 9.05
N SER A 62 5.37 2.05 9.13
CA SER A 62 5.10 1.10 8.05
C SER A 62 4.78 -0.28 8.57
N ALA A 63 3.98 -1.04 7.83
CA ALA A 63 3.80 -2.46 8.04
C ALA A 63 4.00 -3.21 6.73
N HIS A 64 4.51 -4.44 6.84
CA HIS A 64 4.62 -5.36 5.72
C HIS A 64 4.20 -6.77 6.17
N ALA A 65 3.37 -7.42 5.37
CA ALA A 65 2.95 -8.78 5.62
C ALA A 65 2.69 -9.56 4.33
N THR A 66 2.71 -10.89 4.43
CA THR A 66 2.06 -11.72 3.40
C THR A 66 0.56 -11.50 3.49
N TYR A 67 -0.09 -11.26 2.35
CA TYR A 67 -1.51 -10.92 2.28
C TYR A 67 -2.23 -11.68 1.19
N ARG A 68 -3.55 -11.82 1.35
CA ARG A 68 -4.44 -12.31 0.30
C ARG A 68 -4.88 -11.13 -0.57
N VAL A 69 -4.15 -10.92 -1.65
CA VAL A 69 -4.33 -9.79 -2.57
C VAL A 69 -5.73 -9.81 -3.22
N PRO A 70 -6.50 -8.71 -3.19
CA PRO A 70 -7.84 -8.62 -3.78
C PRO A 70 -7.90 -9.07 -5.23
N LYS A 71 -9.01 -9.67 -5.68
CA LYS A 71 -9.14 -10.23 -7.04
C LYS A 71 -8.97 -9.20 -8.14
N PHE A 72 -9.46 -7.97 -7.93
CA PHE A 72 -9.38 -6.87 -8.89
C PHE A 72 -7.99 -6.21 -8.93
N TRP A 73 -7.09 -6.57 -8.01
CA TRP A 73 -5.79 -5.92 -7.91
C TRP A 73 -4.83 -6.41 -8.99
N GLU A 74 -4.22 -5.46 -9.68
CA GLU A 74 -3.16 -5.66 -10.67
C GLU A 74 -1.87 -5.01 -10.19
N ASN A 75 -0.74 -5.72 -10.31
CA ASN A 75 0.55 -5.16 -9.94
C ASN A 75 0.92 -3.99 -10.88
N LEU A 76 1.43 -2.90 -10.31
CA LEU A 76 2.07 -1.84 -11.10
C LEU A 76 3.33 -2.38 -11.79
N LYS A 77 3.37 -2.35 -13.12
CA LYS A 77 4.44 -2.95 -13.95
C LYS A 77 5.84 -2.39 -13.68
N ASP A 78 5.91 -1.11 -13.29
CA ASP A 78 7.18 -0.40 -13.09
C ASP A 78 7.84 -0.69 -11.74
N ILE A 79 7.20 -1.50 -10.89
CA ILE A 79 7.76 -1.95 -9.62
C ILE A 79 8.62 -3.19 -9.86
N ASN A 80 9.92 -3.05 -9.61
CA ASN A 80 10.85 -4.17 -9.67
C ASN A 80 10.72 -5.04 -8.41
N PHE A 81 10.20 -6.26 -8.58
CA PHE A 81 10.04 -7.23 -7.50
C PHE A 81 11.32 -7.51 -6.71
N ALA A 82 12.47 -7.58 -7.37
CA ALA A 82 13.76 -7.88 -6.73
C ALA A 82 14.26 -6.77 -5.78
N LYS A 83 13.66 -5.58 -5.86
CA LYS A 83 13.96 -4.44 -4.97
C LYS A 83 12.97 -4.30 -3.81
N LEU A 84 11.92 -5.13 -3.76
CA LEU A 84 10.96 -5.11 -2.67
C LEU A 84 11.60 -5.73 -1.42
N ALA A 85 11.48 -5.00 -0.30
CA ALA A 85 11.92 -5.41 1.02
C ALA A 85 10.79 -5.19 2.04
N SER A 86 10.99 -5.63 3.29
CA SER A 86 9.99 -5.40 4.34
C SER A 86 9.78 -3.93 4.65
N HIS A 87 10.84 -3.11 4.59
CA HIS A 87 10.72 -1.66 4.69
C HIS A 87 10.42 -1.05 3.31
N PRO A 88 9.55 -0.04 3.25
CA PRO A 88 9.02 0.49 1.99
C PRO A 88 9.94 1.53 1.35
N ASP A 89 11.26 1.51 1.57
CA ASP A 89 12.19 2.53 1.03
C ASP A 89 12.09 2.67 -0.49
N TYR A 90 12.12 1.55 -1.21
CA TYR A 90 11.96 1.55 -2.67
C TYR A 90 10.55 1.95 -3.12
N LEU A 91 9.52 1.62 -2.33
CA LEU A 91 8.14 1.99 -2.62
C LEU A 91 7.91 3.50 -2.38
N GLU A 92 8.55 4.07 -1.36
CA GLU A 92 8.50 5.50 -1.02
C GLU A 92 9.01 6.36 -2.17
N GLU A 93 10.11 5.95 -2.83
CA GLU A 93 10.63 6.61 -4.03
C GLU A 93 9.62 6.63 -5.20
N LYS A 94 8.64 5.73 -5.17
CA LYS A 94 7.62 5.52 -6.21
C LYS A 94 6.21 5.87 -5.76
N LYS A 95 6.04 6.46 -4.57
CA LYS A 95 4.73 6.63 -3.91
C LYS A 95 3.68 7.31 -4.79
N ASN A 96 4.05 8.37 -5.51
CA ASN A 96 3.12 9.10 -6.36
C ASN A 96 2.55 8.20 -7.47
N CYS A 97 3.41 7.42 -8.13
CA CYS A 97 2.98 6.49 -9.18
C CYS A 97 2.12 5.35 -8.60
N ILE A 98 2.43 4.89 -7.39
CA ILE A 98 1.67 3.87 -6.68
C ILE A 98 0.29 4.41 -6.32
N ASP A 99 0.20 5.59 -5.72
CA ASP A 99 -1.06 6.22 -5.31
C ASP A 99 -1.99 6.43 -6.51
N GLU A 100 -1.45 6.97 -7.61
CA GLU A 100 -2.19 7.10 -8.87
C GLU A 100 -2.71 5.76 -9.40
N TRP A 101 -1.89 4.71 -9.33
CA TRP A 101 -2.28 3.38 -9.78
C TRP A 101 -3.36 2.76 -8.89
N ASN A 102 -3.20 2.87 -7.57
CA ASN A 102 -4.17 2.41 -6.59
C ASN A 102 -5.53 3.07 -6.81
N ASN A 103 -5.53 4.39 -6.97
CA ASN A 103 -6.75 5.16 -7.26
C ASN A 103 -7.41 4.64 -8.54
N LYS A 104 -6.65 4.44 -9.62
CA LYS A 104 -7.18 3.87 -10.87
C LYS A 104 -7.81 2.49 -10.67
N LEU A 105 -7.22 1.61 -9.84
CA LEU A 105 -7.77 0.29 -9.57
C LEU A 105 -9.04 0.34 -8.73
N ILE A 106 -9.05 1.20 -7.70
CA ILE A 106 -10.17 1.32 -6.76
C ILE A 106 -11.39 1.95 -7.43
N PHE A 107 -11.22 3.02 -8.22
CA PHE A 107 -12.32 3.69 -8.92
C PHE A 107 -12.82 2.97 -10.18
N LYS A 108 -12.12 1.94 -10.65
CA LYS A 108 -12.59 1.06 -11.73
C LYS A 108 -13.51 -0.06 -11.24
N ARG A 109 -13.58 -0.28 -9.93
CA ARG A 109 -14.42 -1.32 -9.30
C ARG A 109 -15.89 -0.90 -9.28
#